data_AF-A0A6G6X1V3-F1
#
_entry.id   AF-A0A6G6X1V3-F1
#
_cell.length_a   1.000
_cell.length_b   1.000
_cell.length_c   1.000
_cell.angle_alpha   90.00
_cell.angle_beta   90.00
_cell.angle_gamma   90.00
#
_symmetry.space_group_name_H-M   'P 1'
#
loop_
_entity.id
_entity.type
_entity.pdbx_description
1 polymer ?
#
loop_
_entity_poly.entity_id
_entity_poly.type
_entity_poly.pdbx_seq_one_letter_code
_entity_poly.pdbx_strand_id
1 'polypeptide(L)' 'MRDIESCLPPKLHSFSRQVLEIYLHGHMSTAEFRRWFHMPNSDYLMLGDCIAQKVDPHYIPEAKLPPSITLRPNMF' A
#
# COMPACT_ATOMS: atom_id res chain seq x y z
N MET A 1 -0.56 2.84 18.69
CA MET A 1 -1.32 1.74 18.05
C MET A 1 -1.57 2.14 16.61
N ARG A 2 -1.15 1.32 15.64
CA ARG A 2 -1.41 1.56 14.21
C ARG A 2 -2.85 1.10 13.94
N ASP A 3 -3.78 2.03 13.78
CA ASP A 3 -5.20 1.72 13.53
C ASP A 3 -5.42 1.36 12.05
N ILE A 4 -4.92 0.19 11.63
CA ILE A 4 -5.04 -0.27 10.24
C ILE A 4 -6.35 -1.02 9.97
N GLU A 5 -7.13 -1.33 11.02
CA GLU A 5 -8.36 -2.11 10.91
C GLU A 5 -9.37 -1.44 9.98
N SER A 6 -9.42 -0.10 9.99
CA SER A 6 -10.27 0.69 9.09
C SER A 6 -9.93 0.51 7.59
N CYS A 7 -8.72 0.03 7.26
CA CYS A 7 -8.29 -0.23 5.89
C CYS A 7 -8.54 -1.68 5.46
N LEU A 8 -8.82 -2.60 6.40
CA LEU A 8 -8.88 -4.02 6.11
C LEU A 8 -10.28 -4.44 5.65
N PRO A 9 -10.38 -5.31 4.63
CA PRO A 9 -11.65 -5.88 4.24
C PRO A 9 -12.10 -6.92 5.27
N PRO A 10 -13.40 -7.27 5.32
CA PRO A 10 -13.89 -8.32 6.24
C PRO A 10 -13.19 -9.67 6.06
N LYS A 11 -12.74 -9.98 4.85
CA LYS A 11 -11.95 -11.17 4.54
C LYS A 11 -10.76 -10.82 3.67
N LEU A 12 -9.57 -10.87 4.27
CA LEU A 12 -8.31 -10.70 3.57
C LEU A 12 -7.79 -12.05 3.03
N HIS A 13 -7.29 -12.06 1.80
CA HIS A 13 -6.64 -13.23 1.21
C HIS A 13 -5.44 -13.70 2.05
N SER A 14 -5.20 -15.00 2.14
CA SER A 14 -4.14 -15.59 2.99
C SER A 14 -2.74 -15.08 2.64
N PHE A 15 -2.44 -14.96 1.34
CA PHE A 15 -1.18 -14.38 0.86
C PHE A 15 -1.01 -12.93 1.34
N SER A 16 -2.01 -12.06 1.14
CA SER A 16 -1.94 -10.66 1.57
C SER A 16 -1.85 -10.53 3.09
N ARG A 17 -2.42 -11.47 3.85
CA ARG A 17 -2.26 -11.53 5.31
C ARG A 17 -0.82 -11.82 5.72
N GLN A 18 -0.15 -12.77 5.08
CA GLN A 18 1.27 -13.06 5.33
C GLN A 18 2.16 -11.87 4.97
N VAL A 19 1.92 -11.25 3.82
CA VAL A 19 2.65 -10.03 3.40
C VAL A 19 2.46 -8.90 4.42
N LEU A 20 1.23 -8.69 4.90
CA LEU A 20 0.94 -7.69 5.93
C LEU A 20 1.69 -7.96 7.24
N GLU A 21 1.74 -9.21 7.69
CA GLU A 21 2.46 -9.60 8.90
C GLU A 21 3.95 -9.27 8.79
N ILE A 22 4.61 -9.71 7.70
CA ILE A 22 6.04 -9.43 7.44
C ILE A 22 6.31 -7.92 7.43
N TYR A 23 5.43 -7.14 6.80
CA TYR A 23 5.52 -5.67 6.76
C TYR A 23 5.38 -5.05 8.15
N LEU A 24 4.40 -5.47 8.95
CA LEU A 24 4.17 -4.92 10.29
C LEU A 24 5.31 -5.23 11.26
N HIS A 25 5.98 -6.37 11.08
CA HIS A 25 7.20 -6.75 11.80
C HIS A 25 8.46 -5.99 11.34
N GLY A 26 8.38 -5.19 10.27
CA GLY A 26 9.50 -4.39 9.76
C GLY A 26 10.51 -5.19 8.93
N HIS A 27 10.15 -6.40 8.49
CA HIS A 27 10.99 -7.25 7.65
C HIS A 27 10.84 -6.97 6.15
N MET A 28 10.03 -5.98 5.78
CA MET A 28 9.74 -5.61 4.40
C MET A 28 9.60 -4.09 4.30
N SER A 29 10.15 -3.49 3.26
CA SER A 29 9.97 -2.05 3.01
C SER A 29 8.55 -1.73 2.54
N THR A 30 8.12 -0.47 2.68
CA THR A 30 6.81 -0.02 2.18
C THR A 30 6.65 -0.23 0.67
N ALA A 31 7.73 -0.05 -0.10
CA ALA A 31 7.71 -0.27 -1.54
C ALA A 31 7.49 -1.74 -1.91
N GLU A 32 8.15 -2.65 -1.20
CA GLU A 32 7.94 -4.10 -1.37
C GLU A 32 6.54 -4.50 -0.91
N PHE A 33 6.09 -3.99 0.23
CA PHE A 33 4.74 -4.23 0.74
C PHE A 33 3.69 -3.87 -0.29
N ARG A 34 3.74 -2.66 -0.85
CA ARG A 34 2.81 -2.23 -1.91
C ARG A 34 2.84 -3.18 -3.09
N ARG A 35 4.02 -3.56 -3.58
CA ARG A 35 4.17 -4.46 -4.74
C ARG A 35 3.55 -5.84 -4.50
N TRP A 36 3.74 -6.43 -3.31
CA TRP A 36 3.29 -7.79 -3.04
C TRP A 36 1.84 -7.86 -2.57
N PHE A 37 1.40 -6.92 -1.73
CA PHE A 37 0.12 -7.01 -1.03
C PHE A 37 -1.09 -7.14 -1.98
N HIS A 38 -1.06 -6.47 -3.13
CA HIS A 38 -2.14 -6.46 -4.11
C HIS A 38 -2.07 -7.58 -5.16
N MET A 39 -1.03 -8.42 -5.17
CA MET A 39 -0.89 -9.44 -6.22
C MET A 39 -2.07 -10.41 -6.34
N PRO A 40 -2.67 -10.93 -5.26
CA PRO A 40 -3.81 -11.85 -5.40
C PRO A 40 -5.11 -11.13 -5.81
N ASN A 41 -5.19 -9.82 -5.64
CA ASN A 41 -6.34 -9.01 -6.04
C ASN A 41 -5.91 -7.54 -6.23
N SER A 42 -6.00 -7.03 -7.46
CA SER A 42 -5.64 -5.64 -7.79
C SER A 42 -6.42 -4.60 -7.00
N ASP A 43 -7.64 -4.90 -6.55
CA ASP A 43 -8.44 -3.98 -5.72
C ASP A 43 -7.76 -3.66 -4.37
N TYR A 44 -6.83 -4.52 -3.94
CA TYR A 44 -6.05 -4.31 -2.72
C TYR A 44 -4.97 -3.24 -2.87
N LEU A 45 -4.73 -2.71 -4.06
CA LEU A 45 -3.80 -1.58 -4.26
C LEU A 45 -4.17 -0.41 -3.34
N MET A 46 -5.46 -0.05 -3.32
CA MET A 46 -5.96 1.05 -2.48
C MET A 46 -5.87 0.74 -0.98
N LEU A 47 -6.03 -0.53 -0.61
CA LEU A 47 -5.92 -0.97 0.78
C LEU A 47 -4.45 -0.93 1.23
N GLY A 48 -3.52 -1.35 0.37
CA GLY A 48 -2.08 -1.24 0.60
C GLY A 48 -1.66 0.22 0.81
N ASP A 49 -2.18 1.15 0.01
CA ASP A 49 -1.92 2.58 0.18
C ASP A 49 -2.49 3.14 1.50
N CYS A 50 -3.68 2.70 1.91
CA CYS A 50 -4.28 3.09 3.19
C CYS A 50 -3.42 2.60 4.37
N ILE A 51 -2.99 1.33 4.33
CA ILE A 51 -2.15 0.73 5.37
C ILE A 51 -0.80 1.43 5.43
N ALA A 52 -0.14 1.62 4.28
CA ALA A 52 1.16 2.29 4.22
C ALA A 52 1.13 3.69 4.84
N GLN A 53 0.09 4.49 4.57
CA GLN A 53 -0.06 5.83 5.18
C GLN A 53 -0.18 5.81 6.71
N LYS A 54 -0.73 4.74 7.29
CA LYS A 54 -0.88 4.61 8.76
C LYS A 54 0.32 3.96 9.44
N VAL A 55 1.18 3.28 8.67
CA VAL A 55 2.32 2.51 9.19
C VAL A 55 3.65 3.24 8.97
N ASP A 56 3.85 3.84 7.79
CA ASP A 56 5.07 4.51 7.38
C ASP A 56 4.85 6.03 7.29
N PRO A 57 5.43 6.83 8.21
CA PRO A 57 5.27 8.28 8.21
C PRO A 57 5.92 8.98 7.01
N HIS A 58 6.82 8.30 6.29
CA HIS A 58 7.49 8.85 5.11
C HIS A 58 6.78 8.45 3.80
N TYR A 59 5.73 7.64 3.88
CA TYR A 59 5.00 7.22 2.71
C TYR A 59 4.12 8.35 2.15
N ILE A 60 4.40 8.73 0.90
CA ILE A 60 3.59 9.69 0.13
C ILE A 60 2.89 8.91 -1.00
N PRO A 61 1.56 8.82 -0.98
CA PRO A 61 0.79 8.21 -2.07
C PRO A 61 1.01 8.95 -3.38
N GLU A 62 1.05 8.22 -4.49
CA GLU A 62 1.21 8.82 -5.82
C GLU A 62 0.14 9.87 -6.15
N ALA A 63 -1.10 9.65 -5.70
CA ALA A 63 -2.19 10.62 -5.85
C ALA A 63 -1.94 11.96 -5.13
N LYS A 64 -1.00 12.02 -4.19
CA LYS A 64 -0.61 13.23 -3.46
C LYS A 64 0.73 13.81 -3.96
N LEU A 65 1.39 13.17 -4.93
CA LEU A 65 2.61 13.71 -5.52
C LEU A 65 2.29 14.94 -6.38
N PRO A 66 3.17 15.95 -6.39
CA PRO A 66 2.97 17.14 -7.22
C PRO A 66 2.95 16.76 -8.71
N PRO A 67 2.19 17.50 -9.55
CA PRO A 67 2.09 17.27 -10.99
C PRO A 67 3.41 17.36 -11.77
N SER A 68 4.48 17.84 -11.12
CA SER A 68 5.83 17.90 -11.66
C SER A 68 6.56 16.55 -11.62
N ILE A 69 6.09 15.60 -10.81
CA ILE A 69 6.70 14.26 -10.63
C ILE A 69 5.89 13.17 -11.34
N THR A 70 4.58 13.38 -11.53
CA THR A 70 3.77 12.50 -12.38
C THR A 70 4.13 12.76 -13.84
N LEU A 71 4.55 11.70 -14.55
CA LEU A 71 4.74 11.72 -16.01
C LEU A 71 3.50 12.36 -16.63
N ARG A 72 3.65 13.56 -17.19
CA ARG A 72 2.61 14.13 -18.06
C ARG A 72 2.38 13.09 -19.16
N PRO A 73 1.15 12.59 -19.36
CA PRO A 73 0.88 11.84 -20.58
C PRO A 73 1.21 12.79 -21.73
N ASN A 74 2.18 12.40 -22.57
CA ASN A 74 2.44 13.11 -23.82
C ASN A 74 1.11 13.13 -24.58
N MET A 75 0.46 14.29 -24.64
CA MET A 75 -0.63 14.50 -25.59
C MET A 75 0.01 14.47 -26.99
N PHE A 76 -0.18 13.37 -27.69
CA PHE A 76 -0.05 13.29 -29.14
C PHE A 76 -1.44 13.41 -29.75
#